data_AF-A0A7J7LAF6-F1
#
_entry.id   AF-A0A7J7LAF6-F1
#
_cell.length_a   1.000
_cell.length_b   1.000
_cell.length_c   1.000
_cell.angle_alpha   90.00
_cell.angle_beta   90.00
_cell.angle_gamma   90.00
#
_symmetry.space_group_name_H-M   'P 1'
#
loop_
_entity.id
_entity.type
_entity.pdbx_description
1 polymer ?
#
loop_
_entity_poly.entity_id
_entity_poly.type
_entity_poly.pdbx_seq_one_letter_code
_entity_poly.pdbx_strand_id
1 'polypeptide(L)'
;MNQVQWLLSILAIIILYNEIVKQNRRVRQRLCTSVCTGNAYVQELLEGPKTIMYNIMRMEQYFFRSLVAHFIDTGLLRDSKNIDVEEKLAIFLHIIAYNLISTFCCYNQ
;
A
#
# COMPACT_ATOMS: atom_id res chain seq x y z
N MET A 1 1.45 -48.73 -22.88
CA MET A 1 1.61 -47.41 -23.53
C MET A 1 0.84 -46.26 -22.89
N ASN A 2 -0.06 -46.48 -21.91
CA ASN A 2 -0.97 -45.42 -21.44
C ASN A 2 -0.51 -44.66 -20.18
N GLN A 3 0.29 -45.28 -19.31
CA GLN A 3 0.72 -44.67 -18.04
C GLN A 3 1.65 -43.45 -18.23
N VAL A 4 2.60 -43.53 -19.16
CA VAL A 4 3.54 -42.43 -19.44
C VAL A 4 2.80 -41.22 -20.03
N GLN A 5 1.74 -41.46 -20.82
CA GLN A 5 0.94 -40.40 -21.43
C GLN A 5 0.15 -39.59 -20.39
N TRP A 6 -0.35 -40.23 -19.32
CA TRP A 6 -0.97 -39.53 -18.18
C TRP A 6 0.02 -38.68 -17.39
N LEU A 7 1.25 -39.15 -17.22
CA LEU A 7 2.27 -38.38 -16.50
C LEU A 7 2.68 -37.14 -17.30
N LEU A 8 2.79 -37.26 -18.62
CA LEU A 8 3.10 -36.13 -19.49
C LEU A 8 1.97 -35.10 -19.52
N SER A 9 0.71 -35.53 -19.53
CA SER A 9 -0.43 -34.60 -19.48
C SER A 9 -0.51 -33.86 -18.15
N ILE A 10 -0.27 -34.54 -17.02
CA ILE A 10 -0.24 -33.91 -15.69
C ILE A 10 0.90 -32.89 -15.60
N LEU A 11 2.10 -33.24 -16.07
CA LEU A 11 3.25 -32.30 -16.09
C LEU A 11 2.97 -31.08 -16.97
N ALA A 12 2.33 -31.27 -18.13
CA ALA A 12 1.94 -30.17 -19.01
C ALA A 12 0.95 -29.22 -18.33
N ILE A 13 -0.04 -29.75 -17.60
CA ILE A 13 -1.02 -28.95 -16.85
C ILE A 13 -0.34 -28.12 -15.74
N ILE A 14 0.62 -28.71 -15.02
CA ILE A 14 1.36 -28.01 -13.96
C ILE A 14 2.20 -26.86 -14.54
N ILE A 15 2.88 -27.09 -15.66
CA ILE A 15 3.68 -26.07 -16.36
C ILE A 15 2.77 -24.93 -16.84
N LEU A 16 1.62 -25.26 -17.43
CA LEU A 16 0.64 -24.27 -17.88
C LEU A 16 0.08 -23.44 -16.73
N TYR A 17 -0.28 -24.08 -15.62
CA TYR A 17 -0.76 -23.39 -14.42
C TYR A 17 0.28 -22.38 -13.90
N ASN A 18 1.55 -22.79 -13.81
CA ASN A 18 2.62 -21.92 -13.33
C ASN A 18 2.85 -20.72 -14.26
N GLU A 19 2.78 -20.89 -15.58
CA GLU A 19 2.89 -19.78 -16.53
C GLU A 19 1.67 -18.85 -16.46
N ILE A 20 0.46 -19.36 -16.24
CA ILE A 20 -0.74 -18.53 -16.02
C ILE A 20 -0.60 -17.71 -14.73
N VAL A 21 -0.16 -18.33 -13.63
CA VAL A 21 0.07 -17.62 -12.35
C VAL A 21 1.17 -16.57 -12.49
N LYS A 22 2.24 -16.87 -13.24
CA LYS A 22 3.35 -15.96 -13.50
C LYS A 22 2.91 -14.77 -14.38
N GLN A 23 2.10 -14.99 -15.40
CA GLN A 23 1.46 -13.94 -16.21
C GLN A 23 0.51 -13.06 -15.37
N ASN A 24 -0.21 -13.65 -14.41
CA ASN A 24 -1.08 -12.93 -13.48
C ASN A 24 -0.31 -12.15 -12.40
N ARG A 25 0.98 -12.43 -12.17
CA ARG A 25 1.87 -11.47 -11.51
C ARG A 25 2.24 -10.36 -12.49
N ARG A 26 1.23 -9.66 -12.99
CA ARG A 26 1.38 -8.50 -13.84
C ARG A 26 2.39 -7.57 -13.19
N VAL A 27 3.41 -7.21 -13.95
CA VAL A 27 4.26 -6.05 -13.71
C VAL A 27 3.34 -4.96 -13.20
N ARG A 28 3.48 -4.58 -11.93
CA ARG A 28 2.78 -3.43 -11.36
C ARG A 28 3.27 -2.24 -12.16
N GLN A 29 2.57 -1.89 -13.24
CA GLN A 29 2.84 -0.69 -14.00
C GLN A 29 2.80 0.44 -13.00
N ARG A 30 3.94 1.10 -12.81
CA ARG A 30 3.99 2.32 -12.02
C ARG A 30 3.17 3.33 -12.79
N LEU A 31 1.92 3.54 -12.35
CA LEU A 31 0.99 4.47 -12.98
C LEU A 31 1.46 5.93 -12.79
N CYS A 32 2.32 6.19 -11.81
CA CYS A 32 2.87 7.51 -11.54
C CYS A 32 4.26 7.66 -12.16
N THR A 33 4.35 8.54 -13.16
CA THR A 33 5.57 9.14 -13.71
C THR A 33 5.95 10.45 -12.99
N SER A 34 5.23 10.82 -11.92
CA SER A 34 5.48 12.05 -11.18
C SER A 34 6.81 11.99 -10.42
N VAL A 35 7.58 13.07 -10.53
CA VAL A 35 8.87 13.27 -9.84
C VAL A 35 8.72 13.26 -8.31
N CYS A 36 7.53 13.57 -7.79
CA CYS A 36 7.19 13.38 -6.39
C CYS A 36 6.84 11.91 -6.14
N THR A 37 7.75 11.18 -5.48
CA THR A 37 7.44 9.90 -4.83
C THR A 37 6.43 10.16 -3.70
N GLY A 38 5.64 9.14 -3.31
CA GLY A 38 4.75 9.29 -2.15
C GLY A 38 5.54 9.67 -0.89
N ASN A 39 6.79 9.24 -0.77
CA ASN A 39 7.70 9.59 0.32
C ASN A 39 8.01 11.09 0.29
N ALA A 40 8.34 11.67 -0.87
CA ALA A 40 8.55 13.12 -0.99
C ALA A 40 7.31 13.92 -0.55
N TYR A 41 6.11 13.45 -0.90
CA TYR A 41 4.86 14.06 -0.45
C TYR A 41 4.66 13.95 1.07
N VAL A 42 4.96 12.79 1.66
CA VAL A 42 4.85 12.60 3.11
C VAL A 42 5.86 13.46 3.86
N GLN A 43 7.09 13.58 3.37
CA GLN A 43 8.10 14.49 3.96
C GLN A 43 7.66 15.95 3.88
N GLU A 44 7.14 16.41 2.73
CA GLU A 44 6.59 17.76 2.58
C GLU A 44 5.47 18.03 3.61
N LEU A 45 4.62 17.04 3.88
CA LEU A 45 3.57 17.12 4.90
C LEU A 45 4.11 17.19 6.34
N LEU A 46 5.19 16.46 6.61
CA LEU A 46 5.82 16.41 7.92
C LEU A 46 6.66 17.66 8.21
N GLU A 47 7.21 18.29 7.19
CA GLU A 47 7.99 19.54 7.29
C GLU A 47 7.11 20.79 7.12
N GLY A 48 5.95 20.64 6.49
CA GLY A 48 5.02 21.71 6.21
C GLY A 48 4.18 22.18 7.41
N PRO A 49 3.19 23.05 7.16
CA PRO A 49 2.31 23.56 8.21
C PRO A 49 1.51 22.47 8.94
N LYS A 50 1.50 22.51 10.28
CA LYS A 50 0.76 21.55 11.13
C LYS A 50 -0.73 21.45 10.80
N THR A 51 -1.34 22.55 10.37
CA THR A 51 -2.76 22.60 9.97
C THR A 51 -3.04 21.73 8.76
N ILE A 52 -2.12 21.65 7.80
CA ILE A 52 -2.27 20.83 6.60
C ILE A 52 -2.21 19.34 6.97
N MET A 53 -1.22 18.95 7.77
CA MET A 53 -1.11 17.56 8.28
C MET A 53 -2.38 17.15 9.03
N TYR A 54 -2.86 18.00 9.94
CA TYR A 54 -4.09 17.71 10.68
C TYR A 54 -5.32 17.61 9.76
N ASN A 55 -5.44 18.46 8.75
CA ASN A 55 -6.56 18.41 7.82
C ASN A 55 -6.57 17.13 6.97
N ILE A 56 -5.39 16.67 6.54
CA ILE A 56 -5.24 15.52 5.64
C ILE A 56 -5.25 14.19 6.41
N MET A 57 -4.55 14.11 7.53
CA MET A 57 -4.34 12.87 8.29
C MET A 57 -5.18 12.77 9.57
N ARG A 58 -5.83 13.87 9.99
CA ARG A 58 -6.50 13.98 11.30
C ARG A 58 -5.55 13.71 12.48
N MET A 59 -4.27 13.97 12.28
CA MET A 59 -3.21 13.69 13.24
C MET A 59 -2.11 14.75 13.12
N GLU A 60 -1.51 15.14 14.23
CA GLU A 60 -0.33 16.02 14.20
C GLU A 60 0.95 15.25 13.84
N GLN A 61 1.94 15.97 13.31
CA GLN A 61 3.22 15.43 12.85
C GLN A 61 3.96 14.64 13.94
N TYR A 62 3.96 15.14 15.18
CA TYR A 62 4.63 14.47 16.31
C TYR A 62 4.02 13.09 16.58
N PHE A 63 2.68 13.02 16.67
CA PHE A 63 1.98 11.75 16.90
C PHE A 63 2.13 10.80 15.72
N PHE A 64 2.13 11.32 14.49
CA PHE A 64 2.39 10.51 13.32
C PHE A 64 3.76 9.83 13.37
N ARG A 65 4.84 10.57 13.68
CA ARG A 65 6.19 10.00 13.81
C ARG A 65 6.27 8.96 14.93
N SER A 66 5.62 9.23 16.06
CA SER A 66 5.54 8.27 17.18
C SER A 66 4.80 6.98 16.77
N LEU A 67 3.76 7.10 15.96
CA LEU A 67 2.98 5.98 15.48
C LEU A 67 3.79 5.13 14.49
N VAL A 68 4.49 5.78 13.55
CA VAL A 68 5.44 5.10 12.65
C VAL A 68 6.46 4.29 13.43
N ALA A 69 7.12 4.89 14.42
CA ALA A 69 8.10 4.22 15.26
C ALA A 69 7.50 2.99 15.96
N HIS A 70 6.32 3.13 16.57
CA HIS A 70 5.62 2.01 17.20
C HIS A 70 5.34 0.87 16.22
N PHE A 71 4.88 1.16 15.01
CA PHE A 71 4.58 0.13 14.01
C PHE A 71 5.84 -0.60 13.51
N ILE A 72 6.98 0.10 13.44
CA ILE A 72 8.28 -0.49 13.12
C ILE A 72 8.74 -1.39 14.27
N ASP A 73 8.73 -0.87 15.50
CA ASP A 73 9.22 -1.57 16.71
C ASP A 73 8.42 -2.84 16.99
N THR A 74 7.10 -2.79 16.79
CA THR A 74 6.22 -3.97 16.92
C THR A 74 6.27 -4.91 15.72
N GLY A 75 6.95 -4.52 14.63
CA GLY A 75 7.06 -5.29 13.40
C GLY A 75 5.75 -5.44 12.61
N LEU A 76 4.73 -4.65 12.96
CA LEU A 76 3.42 -4.62 12.30
C LEU A 76 3.49 -4.00 10.90
N LEU A 77 4.38 -3.03 10.70
CA LEU A 77 4.72 -2.49 9.39
C LEU A 77 6.23 -2.60 9.16
N ARG A 78 6.59 -2.86 7.91
CA ARG A 78 7.97 -2.90 7.42
C ARG A 78 8.04 -2.25 6.07
N ASP A 79 9.20 -1.73 5.70
CA ASP A 79 9.40 -1.18 4.37
C ASP A 79 9.19 -2.27 3.30
N SER A 80 8.76 -1.85 2.12
CA SER A 80 8.64 -2.70 0.96
C SER A 80 9.43 -2.12 -0.20
N LYS A 81 9.67 -2.92 -1.24
CA LYS A 81 10.54 -2.57 -2.38
C LYS A 81 10.34 -1.17 -2.98
N ASN A 82 9.15 -0.58 -2.86
CA ASN A 82 8.84 0.74 -3.42
C ASN A 82 8.03 1.65 -2.49
N ILE A 83 7.75 1.23 -1.25
CA ILE A 83 6.86 1.98 -0.35
C ILE A 83 7.35 1.83 1.08
N ASP A 84 7.65 2.96 1.70
CA ASP A 84 8.16 3.04 3.06
C ASP A 84 7.02 2.94 4.09
N VAL A 85 7.35 2.64 5.35
CA VAL A 85 6.33 2.55 6.42
C VAL A 85 5.55 3.87 6.56
N GLU A 86 6.22 5.01 6.45
CA GLU A 86 5.59 6.33 6.51
C GLU A 86 4.52 6.50 5.42
N GLU A 87 4.83 6.14 4.17
CA GLU A 87 3.88 6.20 3.06
C GLU A 87 2.67 5.28 3.26
N LYS A 88 2.89 4.05 3.75
CA LYS A 88 1.80 3.11 4.03
C LYS A 88 0.84 3.65 5.07
N LEU A 89 1.39 4.18 6.16
CA LEU A 89 0.60 4.75 7.24
C LEU A 89 -0.12 6.01 6.79
N ALA A 90 0.56 6.86 6.01
CA ALA A 90 0.00 8.06 5.40
C ALA A 90 -1.22 7.74 4.52
N ILE A 91 -1.10 6.77 3.61
CA ILE A 91 -2.22 6.33 2.76
C ILE A 91 -3.38 5.80 3.62
N PHE A 92 -3.09 4.97 4.62
CA PHE A 92 -4.11 4.39 5.49
C PHE A 92 -4.89 5.46 6.27
N LEU A 93 -4.17 6.39 6.92
CA LEU A 93 -4.78 7.48 7.67
C LEU A 93 -5.58 8.42 6.77
N HIS A 94 -5.07 8.71 5.57
CA HIS A 94 -5.79 9.53 4.60
C HIS A 94 -7.14 8.91 4.20
N ILE A 95 -7.16 7.60 3.92
CA ILE A 95 -8.38 6.86 3.60
C ILE A 95 -9.37 6.90 4.76
N ILE A 96 -8.91 6.65 5.99
CA ILE A 96 -9.76 6.70 7.18
C ILE A 96 -10.32 8.11 7.39
N ALA A 97 -9.45 9.13 7.33
CA ALA A 97 -9.84 10.52 7.48
C ALA A 97 -10.94 10.90 6.47
N TYR A 98 -10.77 10.52 5.21
CA TYR A 98 -11.75 10.77 4.15
C TYR A 98 -13.09 10.07 4.43
N ASN A 99 -13.07 8.80 4.82
CA ASN A 99 -14.28 8.03 5.12
C ASN A 99 -15.04 8.54 6.35
N LEU A 100 -14.32 9.00 7.37
CA LEU A 100 -14.94 9.62 8.53
C LEU A 100 -15.67 10.91 8.12
N ILE A 101 -15.02 11.76 7.32
CA ILE A 101 -15.61 13.02 6.85
C ILE A 101 -16.87 12.76 6.00
N SER A 102 -16.81 11.84 5.04
CA SER A 102 -17.96 11.55 4.17
C SER A 102 -19.15 11.03 4.96
N THR A 103 -18.91 10.21 5.99
CA THR A 103 -19.95 9.70 6.89
C THR A 103 -20.58 10.82 7.71
N PHE A 104 -19.80 11.77 8.24
CA PHE A 104 -20.36 12.92 8.97
C PHE A 104 -21.19 13.85 8.08
N CYS A 105 -20.83 14.02 6.80
CA CYS A 105 -21.66 14.77 5.86
C CYS A 105 -23.00 14.06 5.58
N CYS A 106 -23.01 12.72 5.52
CA CYS A 106 -24.26 11.96 5.30
C CYS A 106 -25.13 11.83 6.57
N TYR A 107 -24.61 12.10 7.76
CA TYR A 107 -25.36 12.03 9.02
C TYR A 107 -25.97 13.37 9.46
N ASN A 108 -25.52 14.48 8.86
CA ASN A 108 -25.99 15.85 9.16
C ASN A 108 -26.82 16.45 8.00
N GLN A 109 -27.46 15.61 7.21
CA GLN A 109 -28.39 16.00 6.14
C GLN A 109 -29.76 15.37 6.40
#